data_AF-A0A940JZI6-F1
#
_entry.id   AF-A0A940JZI6-F1
#
_cell.length_a   1.000
_cell.length_b   1.000
_cell.length_c   1.000
_cell.angle_alpha   90.00
_cell.angle_beta   90.00
_cell.angle_gamma   90.00
#
_symmetry.space_group_name_H-M   'P 1'
#
loop_
_entity.id
_entity.type
_entity.pdbx_description
1 polymer ?
#
loop_
_entity_poly.entity_id
_entity_poly.type
_entity_poly.pdbx_seq_one_letter_code
_entity_poly.pdbx_strand_id
1 'polypeptide(L)'
;MCAEEPALHANCTYDRAAMLAMDYAEFDQDPASGWRALPAEGCDLEIADLIGDWRTQHESTDPILYWHEGQVRAVAGQIARAIELFERSHEAIDPFGWNLYVDGSVAFLRRDRAALQAARDELAALPRPEDWPPLGMDGKPADVGWPMNLDFLDGFLRCWDEPYKIAYDCPRPGAD
;
A
#
# COMPACT_ATOMS: atom_id res chain seq x y z
N MET A 1 34.35 21.88 7.65
CA MET A 1 34.14 21.17 6.37
C MET A 1 33.80 19.75 6.75
N CYS A 2 32.51 19.42 6.86
CA CYS A 2 32.09 18.04 7.06
C CYS A 2 31.91 17.43 5.67
N ALA A 3 32.61 16.33 5.41
CA ALA A 3 32.42 15.57 4.19
C ALA A 3 31.13 14.75 4.35
N GLU A 4 30.18 14.95 3.44
CA GLU A 4 29.07 14.03 3.23
C GLU A 4 29.62 12.73 2.65
N GLU A 5 29.44 11.63 3.37
CA GLU A 5 29.65 10.28 2.83
C GLU A 5 28.60 10.02 1.74
N PRO A 6 28.98 9.54 0.54
CA PRO A 6 28.01 9.20 -0.47
C PRO A 6 27.22 7.99 0.02
N ALA A 7 25.90 8.13 0.13
CA ALA A 7 25.02 7.00 0.32
C ALA A 7 25.31 5.99 -0.81
N LEU A 8 25.66 4.75 -0.45
CA LEU A 8 25.70 3.65 -1.40
C LEU A 8 24.29 3.51 -1.96
N HIS A 9 24.03 4.06 -3.14
CA HIS A 9 22.84 3.72 -3.90
C HIS A 9 22.92 2.22 -4.18
N ALA A 10 21.92 1.44 -3.73
CA ALA A 10 21.73 0.11 -4.24
C ALA A 10 21.63 0.22 -5.78
N ASN A 11 22.39 -0.59 -6.50
CA ASN A 11 22.16 -0.69 -7.94
C ASN A 11 20.83 -1.43 -8.11
N CYS A 12 19.73 -0.68 -8.23
CA CYS A 12 18.35 -1.13 -8.42
C CYS A 12 18.19 -1.83 -9.78
N THR A 13 19.00 -2.85 -10.02
CA THR A 13 19.17 -3.51 -11.30
C THR A 13 18.31 -4.77 -11.35
N TYR A 14 17.41 -4.80 -12.31
CA TYR A 14 16.59 -5.95 -12.65
C TYR A 14 16.34 -5.95 -14.16
N ASP A 15 15.92 -7.09 -14.72
CA ASP A 15 15.52 -7.15 -16.12
C ASP A 15 14.14 -6.51 -16.28
N ARG A 16 14.14 -5.20 -16.55
CA ARG A 16 12.91 -4.42 -16.72
C ARG A 16 12.07 -4.93 -17.89
N ALA A 17 12.67 -5.40 -18.96
CA ALA A 17 11.92 -5.91 -20.11
C ALA A 17 11.19 -7.21 -19.76
N ALA A 18 11.85 -8.11 -19.01
CA ALA A 18 11.23 -9.31 -18.49
C ALA A 18 10.08 -8.98 -17.52
N MET A 19 10.29 -8.05 -16.58
CA MET A 19 9.26 -7.62 -15.62
C MET A 19 8.02 -7.07 -16.32
N LEU A 20 8.21 -6.23 -17.34
CA LEU A 20 7.10 -5.66 -18.11
C LEU A 20 6.36 -6.68 -18.99
N ALA A 21 6.96 -7.84 -19.26
CA ALA A 21 6.36 -8.91 -20.04
C ALA A 21 5.58 -9.93 -19.18
N MET A 22 5.72 -9.88 -17.84
CA MET A 22 4.98 -10.73 -16.92
C MET A 22 3.47 -10.48 -17.02
N ASP A 23 2.67 -11.51 -16.75
CA ASP A 23 1.24 -11.34 -16.57
C ASP A 23 0.90 -10.70 -15.22
N TYR A 24 -0.37 -10.37 -15.03
CA TYR A 24 -0.84 -9.69 -13.81
C TYR A 24 -0.54 -10.47 -12.53
N ALA A 25 -0.71 -11.79 -12.53
CA ALA A 25 -0.56 -12.59 -11.34
C ALA A 25 0.91 -12.70 -10.93
N GLU A 26 1.79 -12.92 -11.91
CA GLU A 26 3.25 -12.98 -11.69
C GLU A 26 3.83 -11.60 -11.34
N PHE A 27 3.36 -10.54 -11.99
CA PHE A 27 3.86 -9.20 -11.73
C PHE A 27 3.42 -8.64 -10.37
N ASP A 28 2.13 -8.79 -10.03
CA ASP A 28 1.49 -8.06 -8.94
C ASP A 28 0.82 -8.92 -7.85
N GLN A 29 0.77 -10.24 -7.91
CA GLN A 29 0.07 -11.01 -6.87
C GLN A 29 0.98 -12.01 -6.16
N ASP A 30 2.05 -12.46 -6.80
CA ASP A 30 3.01 -13.38 -6.22
C ASP A 30 4.05 -12.66 -5.34
N PRO A 31 4.14 -12.97 -4.03
CA PRO A 31 5.15 -12.38 -3.15
C PRO A 31 6.59 -12.83 -3.47
N ALA A 32 6.78 -13.92 -4.22
CA ALA A 32 8.09 -14.45 -4.58
C ALA A 32 8.57 -14.03 -5.98
N SER A 33 7.77 -13.28 -6.73
CA SER A 33 8.12 -12.80 -8.07
C SER A 33 7.67 -11.35 -8.31
N GLY A 34 7.76 -10.90 -9.56
CA GLY A 34 7.42 -9.53 -9.96
C GLY A 34 8.16 -8.46 -9.18
N TRP A 35 7.47 -7.33 -8.97
CA TRP A 35 8.06 -6.19 -8.26
C TRP A 35 8.20 -6.43 -6.76
N ARG A 36 7.43 -7.37 -6.17
CA ARG A 36 7.49 -7.71 -4.74
C ARG A 36 8.78 -8.40 -4.32
N ALA A 37 9.40 -9.13 -5.25
CA ALA A 37 10.68 -9.79 -5.01
C ALA A 37 11.89 -8.84 -5.10
N LEU A 38 11.69 -7.58 -5.52
CA LEU A 38 12.77 -6.61 -5.66
C LEU A 38 13.20 -6.06 -4.28
N PRO A 39 14.51 -5.83 -4.06
CA PRO A 39 14.97 -5.19 -2.83
C PRO A 39 14.46 -3.75 -2.79
N ALA A 40 13.62 -3.43 -1.80
CA ALA A 40 13.05 -2.08 -1.65
C ALA A 40 14.06 -1.06 -1.10
N GLU A 41 15.08 -1.50 -0.36
CA GLU A 41 16.05 -0.59 0.28
C GLU A 41 16.81 0.26 -0.76
N GLY A 42 16.38 1.53 -0.85
CA GLY A 42 16.98 2.51 -1.76
C GLY A 42 16.46 2.46 -3.20
N CYS A 43 15.47 1.62 -3.49
CA CYS A 43 14.93 1.40 -4.85
C CYS A 43 13.42 1.66 -4.98
N ASP A 44 12.80 2.25 -3.96
CA ASP A 44 11.36 2.50 -3.92
C ASP A 44 10.88 3.28 -5.17
N LEU A 45 11.64 4.27 -5.66
CA LEU A 45 11.27 5.05 -6.85
C LEU A 45 11.29 4.22 -8.13
N GLU A 46 12.33 3.43 -8.35
CA GLU A 46 12.48 2.55 -9.50
C GLU A 46 11.39 1.48 -9.53
N ILE A 47 11.05 0.93 -8.35
CA ILE A 47 9.94 -0.03 -8.19
C ILE A 47 8.60 0.65 -8.51
N ALA A 48 8.36 1.86 -7.98
CA ALA A 48 7.13 2.61 -8.27
C ALA A 48 6.98 2.91 -9.76
N ASP A 49 8.06 3.31 -10.43
CA ASP A 49 8.05 3.57 -11.87
C ASP A 49 7.81 2.27 -12.65
N LEU A 50 8.40 1.14 -12.25
CA LEU A 50 8.13 -0.17 -12.85
C LEU A 50 6.64 -0.53 -12.77
N ILE A 51 5.98 -0.36 -11.62
CA ILE A 51 4.54 -0.63 -11.46
C ILE A 51 3.72 0.28 -12.39
N GLY A 52 4.04 1.57 -12.43
CA GLY A 52 3.36 2.53 -13.28
C GLY A 52 3.50 2.19 -14.78
N ASP A 53 4.70 1.80 -15.20
CA ASP A 53 5.00 1.42 -16.57
C ASP A 53 4.30 0.12 -16.99
N TRP A 54 4.29 -0.89 -16.11
CA TRP A 54 3.55 -2.13 -16.35
C TRP A 54 2.05 -1.84 -16.52
N ARG A 55 1.48 -1.07 -15.58
CA ARG A 55 0.07 -0.67 -15.60
C ARG A 55 -0.30 0.06 -16.88
N THR A 56 0.55 0.98 -17.34
CA THR A 56 0.31 1.72 -18.60
C THR A 56 0.50 0.85 -19.84
N GLN A 57 1.50 -0.01 -19.89
CA GLN A 57 1.73 -0.91 -21.03
C GLN A 57 0.60 -1.94 -21.20
N HIS A 58 0.06 -2.44 -20.10
CA HIS A 58 -1.03 -3.42 -20.08
C HIS A 58 -2.42 -2.78 -20.05
N GLU A 59 -2.50 -1.44 -20.16
CA GLU A 59 -3.74 -0.65 -20.10
C GLU A 59 -4.60 -0.98 -18.88
N SER A 60 -3.95 -1.35 -17.77
CA SER A 60 -4.66 -1.83 -16.59
C SER A 60 -5.39 -0.70 -15.88
N THR A 61 -6.65 -0.99 -15.57
CA THR A 61 -7.55 -0.12 -14.80
C THR A 61 -7.83 -0.69 -13.41
N ASP A 62 -7.13 -1.75 -13.01
CA ASP A 62 -7.31 -2.38 -11.71
C ASP A 62 -6.94 -1.39 -10.58
N PRO A 63 -7.89 -1.05 -9.68
CA PRO A 63 -7.65 -0.16 -8.56
C PRO A 63 -6.45 -0.56 -7.70
N ILE A 64 -6.18 -1.86 -7.55
CA ILE A 64 -5.10 -2.33 -6.66
C ILE A 64 -3.70 -1.96 -7.18
N LEU A 65 -3.51 -1.88 -8.50
CA LEU A 65 -2.23 -1.44 -9.07
C LEU A 65 -1.98 0.05 -8.86
N TYR A 66 -3.04 0.87 -8.86
CA TYR A 66 -2.93 2.27 -8.44
C TYR A 66 -2.56 2.37 -6.97
N TRP A 67 -3.16 1.53 -6.13
CA TRP A 67 -2.83 1.46 -4.72
C TRP A 67 -1.37 1.07 -4.48
N HIS A 68 -0.88 -0.02 -5.08
CA HIS A 68 0.51 -0.47 -4.92
C HIS A 68 1.51 0.57 -5.43
N GLU A 69 1.27 1.17 -6.61
CA GLU A 69 2.12 2.27 -7.09
C GLU A 69 2.12 3.44 -6.09
N GLY A 70 0.93 3.84 -5.61
CA GLY A 70 0.78 4.93 -4.64
C GLY A 70 1.51 4.66 -3.33
N GLN A 71 1.43 3.43 -2.83
CA GLN A 71 2.08 3.01 -1.58
C GLN A 71 3.59 3.10 -1.68
N VAL A 72 4.18 2.55 -2.75
CA VAL A 72 5.63 2.61 -2.96
C VAL A 72 6.08 4.06 -3.16
N ARG A 73 5.30 4.88 -3.87
CA ARG A 73 5.58 6.33 -4.00
C ARG A 73 5.50 7.07 -2.67
N ALA A 74 4.56 6.72 -1.79
CA ALA A 74 4.45 7.30 -0.46
C ALA A 74 5.66 6.95 0.42
N VAL A 75 6.12 5.69 0.36
CA VAL A 75 7.36 5.22 0.99
C VAL A 75 8.57 6.00 0.50
N ALA A 76 8.64 6.27 -0.81
CA ALA A 76 9.70 7.06 -1.43
C ALA A 76 9.58 8.59 -1.19
N GLY A 77 8.55 9.06 -0.50
CA GLY A 77 8.32 10.47 -0.21
C GLY A 77 7.68 11.28 -1.35
N GLN A 78 7.20 10.66 -2.43
CA GLN A 78 6.46 11.31 -3.51
C GLN A 78 4.98 11.54 -3.14
N ILE A 79 4.74 12.30 -2.07
CA ILE A 79 3.43 12.40 -1.41
C ILE A 79 2.30 12.85 -2.34
N ALA A 80 2.51 13.92 -3.12
CA ALA A 80 1.46 14.43 -4.01
C ALA A 80 1.02 13.37 -5.04
N ARG A 81 2.00 12.66 -5.62
CA ARG A 81 1.72 11.61 -6.60
C ARG A 81 1.07 10.38 -5.98
N ALA A 82 1.49 10.01 -4.77
CA ALA A 82 0.87 8.93 -4.01
C ALA A 82 -0.61 9.21 -3.73
N ILE A 83 -0.96 10.44 -3.33
CA ILE A 83 -2.36 10.84 -3.09
C ILE A 83 -3.21 10.67 -4.36
N GLU A 84 -2.73 11.16 -5.52
CA GLU A 84 -3.46 11.02 -6.79
C GLU A 84 -3.70 9.54 -7.14
N LEU A 85 -2.74 8.67 -6.86
CA LEU A 85 -2.85 7.24 -7.14
C LEU A 85 -3.80 6.54 -6.16
N PHE A 86 -3.74 6.88 -4.87
CA PHE A 86 -4.69 6.39 -3.87
C PHE A 86 -6.13 6.80 -4.22
N GLU A 87 -6.39 8.05 -4.58
CA GLU A 87 -7.73 8.48 -5.00
C GLU A 87 -8.23 7.74 -6.26
N ARG A 88 -7.32 7.34 -7.16
CA ARG A 88 -7.67 6.51 -8.33
C ARG A 88 -7.93 5.04 -7.99
N SER A 89 -7.52 4.60 -6.80
CA SER A 89 -7.75 3.24 -6.33
C SER A 89 -9.12 3.07 -5.66
N HIS A 90 -9.96 4.10 -5.59
CA HIS A 90 -11.34 3.93 -5.10
C HIS A 90 -12.12 2.94 -5.96
N GLU A 91 -12.90 2.10 -5.29
CA GLU A 91 -13.79 1.13 -5.91
C GLU A 91 -15.22 1.67 -6.01
N ALA A 92 -15.89 1.38 -7.14
CA ALA A 92 -17.28 1.80 -7.34
C ALA A 92 -18.26 1.03 -6.44
N ILE A 93 -17.91 -0.22 -6.09
CA ILE A 93 -18.68 -1.09 -5.20
C ILE A 93 -17.71 -1.50 -4.09
N ASP A 94 -17.92 -0.96 -2.89
CA ASP A 94 -17.02 -1.16 -1.77
C ASP A 94 -17.76 -1.82 -0.58
N PRO A 95 -17.99 -3.14 -0.62
CA PRO A 95 -18.70 -3.84 0.45
C PRO A 95 -17.85 -4.05 1.70
N PHE A 96 -16.53 -3.79 1.63
CA PHE A 96 -15.57 -4.13 2.68
C PHE A 96 -14.88 -2.92 3.31
N GLY A 97 -15.19 -1.70 2.88
CA GLY A 97 -14.62 -0.47 3.43
C GLY A 97 -13.24 -0.11 2.88
N TRP A 98 -12.87 -0.63 1.70
CA TRP A 98 -11.66 -0.28 0.98
C TRP A 98 -11.52 1.24 0.81
N ASN A 99 -12.58 1.94 0.43
CA ASN A 99 -12.53 3.38 0.19
C ASN A 99 -12.25 4.17 1.47
N LEU A 100 -12.71 3.68 2.63
CA LEU A 100 -12.40 4.29 3.94
C LEU A 100 -10.92 4.10 4.30
N TYR A 101 -10.33 2.96 3.93
CA TYR A 101 -8.90 2.76 4.06
C TYR A 101 -8.09 3.70 3.15
N VAL A 102 -8.53 3.87 1.91
CA VAL A 102 -7.96 4.84 0.96
C VAL A 102 -8.04 6.25 1.53
N ASP A 103 -9.21 6.68 1.98
CA ASP A 103 -9.45 8.02 2.51
C ASP A 103 -8.62 8.32 3.75
N GLY A 104 -8.54 7.36 4.67
CA GLY A 104 -7.69 7.48 5.86
C GLY A 104 -6.20 7.61 5.50
N SER A 105 -5.73 6.83 4.53
CA SER A 105 -4.34 6.89 4.05
C SER A 105 -4.02 8.22 3.36
N VAL A 106 -4.94 8.72 2.53
CA VAL A 106 -4.84 10.06 1.92
C VAL A 106 -4.85 11.15 2.98
N ALA A 107 -5.71 11.06 4.00
CA ALA A 107 -5.78 12.01 5.10
C ALA A 107 -4.47 12.05 5.91
N PHE A 108 -3.87 10.90 6.18
CA PHE A 108 -2.54 10.81 6.81
C PHE A 108 -1.49 11.55 5.97
N LEU A 109 -1.43 11.28 4.67
CA LEU A 109 -0.50 11.94 3.74
C LEU A 109 -0.73 13.46 3.64
N ARG A 110 -1.98 13.90 3.73
CA ARG A 110 -2.36 15.33 3.77
C ARG A 110 -2.11 16.00 5.11
N ARG A 111 -1.68 15.25 6.14
CA ARG A 111 -1.56 15.71 7.52
C ARG A 111 -2.89 16.19 8.12
N ASP A 112 -4.00 15.60 7.68
CA ASP A 112 -5.34 15.84 8.21
C ASP A 112 -5.74 14.75 9.21
N ARG A 113 -5.43 15.00 10.49
CA ARG A 113 -5.70 14.02 11.56
C ARG A 113 -7.19 13.83 11.79
N ALA A 114 -8.00 14.85 11.57
CA ALA A 114 -9.43 14.78 11.80
C ALA A 114 -10.10 13.91 10.75
N ALA A 115 -9.73 14.08 9.47
CA ALA A 115 -10.20 13.22 8.39
C ALA A 115 -9.72 11.76 8.55
N LEU A 116 -8.47 11.54 8.97
CA LEU A 116 -7.98 10.19 9.26
C LEU A 116 -8.80 9.53 10.37
N GLN A 117 -9.08 10.25 11.47
CA GLN A 117 -9.89 9.74 12.57
C GLN A 117 -11.32 9.40 12.11
N ALA A 118 -11.94 10.27 11.31
CA ALA A 118 -13.28 10.04 10.78
C ALA A 118 -13.35 8.78 9.90
N ALA A 119 -12.44 8.64 8.94
CA ALA A 119 -12.37 7.46 8.07
C ALA A 119 -12.15 6.16 8.86
N ARG A 120 -11.28 6.22 9.87
CA ARG A 120 -11.02 5.11 10.79
C ARG A 120 -12.26 4.72 11.59
N ASP A 121 -12.98 5.69 12.14
CA ASP A 121 -14.16 5.44 12.97
C ASP A 121 -15.33 4.91 12.14
N GLU A 122 -15.50 5.41 10.91
CA GLU A 122 -16.46 4.88 9.95
C GLU A 122 -16.11 3.44 9.55
N LEU A 123 -14.84 3.14 9.30
CA LEU A 123 -14.38 1.79 8.99
C LEU A 123 -14.65 0.83 10.14
N ALA A 124 -14.32 1.23 11.37
CA ALA A 124 -14.56 0.46 12.59
C ALA A 124 -16.05 0.18 12.85
N ALA A 125 -16.95 1.02 12.34
CA ALA A 125 -18.39 0.88 12.49
C ALA A 125 -19.05 -0.01 11.43
N LEU A 126 -18.30 -0.50 10.42
CA LEU A 126 -18.88 -1.32 9.36
C LEU A 126 -19.47 -2.63 9.92
N PRO A 127 -20.70 -2.99 9.52
CA PRO A 127 -21.30 -4.24 9.94
C PRO A 127 -20.50 -5.40 9.35
N ARG A 128 -20.15 -6.37 10.20
CA ARG A 128 -19.47 -7.58 9.74
C ARG A 128 -20.39 -8.37 8.81
N PRO A 129 -19.93 -8.75 7.59
CA PRO A 129 -20.69 -9.62 6.70
C PRO A 129 -21.06 -10.94 7.38
N GLU A 130 -22.21 -11.50 7.01
CA GLU A 130 -22.69 -12.77 7.58
C GLU A 130 -21.71 -13.93 7.29
N ASP A 131 -21.10 -13.93 6.11
CA ASP A 131 -20.17 -14.97 5.63
C ASP A 131 -18.70 -14.71 6.02
N TRP A 132 -18.45 -14.01 7.14
CA TRP A 132 -17.09 -13.68 7.61
C TRP A 132 -16.60 -14.59 8.76
N PRO A 133 -15.33 -15.05 8.76
CA PRO A 133 -14.28 -14.77 7.77
C PRO A 133 -14.42 -15.61 6.49
N PRO A 134 -13.88 -15.13 5.36
CA PRO A 134 -13.86 -15.90 4.12
C PRO A 134 -13.09 -17.21 4.30
N LEU A 135 -13.40 -18.22 3.50
CA LEU A 135 -12.63 -19.46 3.48
C LEU A 135 -11.34 -19.26 2.66
N GLY A 136 -10.21 -19.71 3.20
CA GLY A 136 -8.95 -19.83 2.48
C GLY A 136 -8.97 -20.95 1.45
N MET A 137 -7.88 -21.08 0.67
CA MET A 137 -7.77 -22.11 -0.38
C MET A 137 -7.82 -23.55 0.15
N ASP A 138 -7.54 -23.76 1.44
CA ASP A 138 -7.65 -25.05 2.12
C ASP A 138 -9.06 -25.34 2.66
N GLY A 139 -10.02 -24.46 2.37
CA GLY A 139 -11.42 -24.55 2.81
C GLY A 139 -11.65 -24.20 4.28
N LYS A 140 -10.66 -23.66 4.99
CA LYS A 140 -10.80 -23.24 6.39
C LYS A 140 -11.03 -21.73 6.49
N PRO A 141 -11.67 -21.25 7.57
CA PRO A 141 -11.71 -19.83 7.90
C PRO A 141 -10.33 -19.17 7.79
N ALA A 142 -10.23 -18.12 6.97
CA ALA A 142 -9.02 -17.33 6.86
C ALA A 142 -8.78 -16.56 8.17
N ASP A 143 -7.52 -16.43 8.56
CA ASP A 143 -7.11 -15.67 9.73
C ASP A 143 -7.03 -14.17 9.38
N VAL A 144 -8.20 -13.57 9.16
CA VAL A 144 -8.35 -12.16 8.80
C VAL A 144 -9.33 -11.45 9.74
N GLY A 145 -8.85 -10.37 10.35
CA GLY A 145 -9.64 -9.52 11.23
C GLY A 145 -10.73 -8.76 10.47
N TRP A 146 -11.84 -8.47 11.16
CA TRP A 146 -12.85 -7.52 10.69
C TRP A 146 -12.85 -6.26 11.56
N PRO A 147 -12.96 -5.07 10.97
CA PRO A 147 -12.87 -4.76 9.54
C PRO A 147 -11.46 -4.98 9.00
N MET A 148 -11.35 -5.25 7.70
CA MET A 148 -10.03 -5.27 7.04
C MET A 148 -9.36 -3.90 7.12
N ASN A 149 -8.04 -3.88 7.12
CA ASN A 149 -7.19 -2.68 7.07
C ASN A 149 -7.31 -1.68 8.24
N LEU A 150 -8.19 -1.92 9.22
CA LEU A 150 -8.35 -1.02 10.37
C LEU A 150 -7.04 -0.81 11.14
N ASP A 151 -6.24 -1.87 11.28
CA ASP A 151 -4.94 -1.83 11.95
C ASP A 151 -3.96 -0.81 11.35
N PHE A 152 -4.00 -0.58 10.03
CA PHE A 152 -3.14 0.38 9.36
C PHE A 152 -3.56 1.82 9.69
N LEU A 153 -4.86 2.11 9.70
CA LEU A 153 -5.36 3.44 10.11
C LEU A 153 -5.08 3.71 11.59
N ASP A 154 -5.21 2.69 12.44
CA ASP A 154 -4.80 2.78 13.84
C ASP A 154 -3.28 3.01 13.95
N GLY A 155 -2.47 2.38 13.10
CA GLY A 155 -1.04 2.61 12.99
C GLY A 155 -0.69 4.06 12.63
N PHE A 156 -1.33 4.62 11.62
CA PHE A 156 -1.17 6.03 11.24
C PHE A 156 -1.54 7.00 12.36
N LEU A 157 -2.58 6.70 13.15
CA LEU A 157 -2.95 7.51 14.31
C LEU A 157 -1.94 7.42 15.45
N ARG A 158 -1.34 6.23 15.67
CA ARG A 158 -0.30 6.00 16.69
C ARG A 158 1.01 6.67 16.31
N CYS A 159 1.48 6.47 15.09
CA CYS A 159 2.72 7.01 14.55
C CYS A 159 2.47 8.30 13.74
N TRP A 160 1.64 9.21 14.28
CA TRP A 160 1.14 10.37 13.55
C TRP A 160 2.23 11.27 12.97
N ASP A 161 3.34 11.48 13.68
CA ASP A 161 4.41 12.39 13.25
C ASP A 161 5.53 11.70 12.47
N GLU A 162 5.38 10.41 12.18
CA GLU A 162 6.35 9.64 11.43
C GLU A 162 6.13 9.73 9.91
N PRO A 163 7.17 9.52 9.09
CA PRO A 163 7.01 9.33 7.64
C PRO A 163 6.12 8.11 7.33
N TYR A 164 5.47 8.11 6.15
CA TYR A 164 4.58 7.02 5.73
C TYR A 164 5.20 5.63 5.87
N LYS A 165 6.46 5.46 5.46
CA LYS A 165 7.22 4.21 5.60
C LYS A 165 7.22 3.66 7.03
N ILE A 166 7.38 4.53 8.02
CA ILE A 166 7.43 4.14 9.44
C ILE A 166 6.02 3.97 10.01
N ALA A 167 5.10 4.85 9.64
CA ALA A 167 3.74 4.82 10.16
C ALA A 167 2.91 3.64 9.63
N TYR A 168 3.20 3.16 8.41
CA TYR A 168 2.55 2.00 7.81
C TYR A 168 2.85 0.71 8.59
N ASP A 169 4.09 0.55 9.04
CA ASP A 169 4.54 -0.58 9.86
C ASP A 169 4.52 -0.26 11.37
N CYS A 170 3.74 0.74 11.79
CA CYS A 170 3.69 1.20 13.17
C CYS A 170 3.32 0.05 14.12
N PRO A 171 4.18 -0.31 15.11
CA PRO A 171 3.98 -1.48 15.95
C PRO A 171 2.62 -1.53 16.62
N ARG A 172 2.04 -2.73 16.69
CA ARG A 172 0.81 -2.98 17.44
C ARG A 172 1.11 -2.96 18.93
N PRO A 173 0.20 -2.44 19.78
CA PRO A 173 0.35 -2.56 21.23
C PRO A 173 0.50 -4.03 21.66
N GLY A 174 1.59 -4.36 22.35
CA GLY A 174 1.87 -5.72 22.85
C GLY A 174 2.58 -6.65 21.86
N ALA A 175 3.08 -6.13 20.72
CA ALA A 175 4.05 -6.83 19.88
C ALA A 175 5.47 -6.51 20.41
N ASP A 176 6.01 -7.41 21.23
CA ASP A 176 7.42 -7.41 21.68
C ASP A 176 8.28 -8.29 20.76
#